data_AF-A0A0N4UJB0-F1
#
_entry.id   AF-A0A0N4UJB0-F1
#
_cell.length_a   1.000
_cell.length_b   1.000
_cell.length_c   1.000
_cell.angle_alpha   90.00
_cell.angle_beta   90.00
_cell.angle_gamma   90.00
#
_symmetry.space_group_name_H-M   'P 1'
#
loop_
_entity.id
_entity.type
_entity.pdbx_description
1 polymer ?
#
loop_
_entity_poly.entity_id
_entity_poly.type
_entity_poly.pdbx_seq_one_letter_code
_entity_poly.pdbx_strand_id
1 'polypeptide(L)'
;MMRLIFIKGIPLIIFHYWAKPYKRGFYCDDESIRYPYRDSTVPRQMLIVIGLFIPIALILATEIFRAKAWEKKCSHQFNTYRCRKFTIHRLIVRLYVFVGYFLLGVIFNQLMVDIAKYTIGRHRPHFIDVCKPKVTTIYK
;
A
#
# COMPACT_ATOMS: atom_id res chain seq x y z
N MET A 1 16.55 -8.84 3.56
CA MET A 1 15.22 -8.19 3.60
C MET A 1 15.05 -7.19 2.47
N MET A 2 15.91 -6.17 2.34
CA MET A 2 15.84 -5.20 1.22
C MET A 2 15.73 -5.86 -0.17
N ARG A 3 16.55 -6.89 -0.45
CA ARG A 3 16.46 -7.68 -1.69
C ARG A 3 15.08 -8.31 -1.92
N LEU A 4 14.41 -8.76 -0.85
CA LEU A 4 13.07 -9.32 -0.93
C LEU A 4 12.04 -8.25 -1.28
N ILE A 5 12.19 -7.03 -0.75
CA ILE A 5 11.28 -5.91 -1.06
C ILE A 5 11.34 -5.60 -2.56
N PHE A 6 12.53 -5.48 -3.14
CA PHE A 6 12.68 -5.25 -4.58
C PHE A 6 12.08 -6.40 -5.41
N ILE A 7 12.43 -7.65 -5.09
CA ILE A 7 11.93 -8.83 -5.81
C ILE A 7 10.40 -8.94 -5.70
N LYS A 8 9.81 -8.61 -4.56
CA LYS A 8 8.36 -8.67 -4.33
C LYS A 8 7.62 -7.46 -4.92
N GLY A 9 8.29 -6.33 -5.11
CA GLY A 9 7.76 -5.16 -5.83
C GLY A 9 7.66 -5.38 -7.34
N ILE A 10 8.48 -6.27 -7.92
CA ILE A 10 8.44 -6.56 -9.37
C ILE A 10 7.06 -7.11 -9.81
N PRO A 11 6.47 -8.15 -9.17
CA PRO A 11 5.12 -8.61 -9.51
C PRO A 11 4.05 -7.52 -9.47
N LEU A 12 4.11 -6.60 -8.51
CA LEU A 12 3.19 -5.46 -8.43
C LEU A 12 3.30 -4.56 -9.66
N ILE A 13 4.52 -4.21 -10.04
CA ILE A 13 4.78 -3.34 -11.19
C ILE A 13 4.32 -4.04 -12.47
N ILE A 14 4.68 -5.32 -12.65
CA ILE A 14 4.26 -6.11 -13.81
C ILE A 14 2.74 -6.17 -13.89
N PHE A 15 2.06 -6.47 -12.78
CA PHE A 15 0.60 -6.51 -12.73
C PHE A 15 0.01 -5.15 -13.10
N HIS A 16 0.54 -4.05 -12.56
CA HIS A 16 0.03 -2.71 -12.85
C HIS A 16 0.14 -2.31 -14.33
N TYR A 17 1.22 -2.67 -15.02
CA TYR A 17 1.44 -2.30 -16.42
C TYR A 17 0.78 -3.26 -17.42
N TRP A 18 0.68 -4.55 -17.10
CA TRP A 18 0.24 -5.58 -18.05
C TRP A 18 -1.17 -6.11 -17.79
N ALA A 19 -1.70 -6.01 -16.57
CA ALA A 19 -3.02 -6.51 -16.28
C ALA A 19 -4.07 -5.62 -16.94
N LYS A 20 -5.04 -6.24 -17.61
CA LYS A 20 -6.25 -5.56 -18.10
C LYS A 20 -7.39 -5.86 -17.12
N PRO A 21 -8.19 -4.86 -16.75
CA PRO A 21 -9.32 -5.08 -15.86
C PRO A 21 -10.37 -5.97 -16.54
N TYR A 22 -11.05 -6.81 -15.75
CA TYR A 22 -12.18 -7.59 -16.22
C TYR A 22 -13.29 -6.67 -16.73
N LYS A 23 -13.78 -6.93 -17.95
CA LYS A 23 -14.88 -6.18 -18.56
C LYS A 23 -16.20 -6.83 -18.18
N ARG A 24 -16.98 -6.15 -17.34
CA ARG A 24 -18.37 -6.52 -17.05
C ARG A 24 -19.34 -5.61 -17.78
N GLY A 25 -20.54 -6.11 -18.09
CA GLY A 25 -21.65 -5.29 -18.57
C GLY A 25 -22.26 -4.41 -17.48
N PHE A 26 -23.09 -3.46 -17.90
CA PHE A 26 -23.92 -2.63 -17.03
C PHE A 26 -25.30 -2.45 -17.68
N TYR A 27 -26.32 -2.16 -16.88
CA TYR A 27 -27.68 -1.89 -17.36
C TYR A 27 -27.84 -0.40 -17.66
N CYS A 28 -28.64 -0.06 -18.69
CA CYS A 28 -28.88 1.33 -19.07
C CYS A 28 -29.66 2.11 -18.00
N ASP A 29 -30.51 1.42 -17.25
CA ASP A 29 -31.35 1.98 -16.20
C ASP A 29 -30.68 1.95 -14.81
N ASP A 30 -29.38 1.60 -14.73
CA ASP A 30 -28.66 1.55 -13.45
C ASP A 30 -28.30 2.97 -12.97
N GLU A 31 -29.06 3.48 -12.01
CA GLU A 31 -28.82 4.80 -11.40
C GLU A 31 -27.55 4.84 -10.53
N SER A 32 -27.07 3.69 -10.05
CA SER A 32 -25.92 3.63 -9.12
C SER A 32 -24.59 4.04 -9.76
N ILE A 33 -24.54 4.09 -11.10
CA ILE A 33 -23.38 4.45 -11.91
C ILE A 33 -23.55 5.79 -12.67
N ARG A 34 -24.55 6.59 -12.30
CA ARG A 34 -24.92 7.87 -12.92
C ARG A 34 -24.67 9.10 -12.04
N TYR A 35 -23.93 8.95 -10.94
CA TYR A 35 -23.55 10.09 -10.11
C TYR A 35 -22.62 11.05 -10.87
N PRO A 36 -22.70 12.37 -10.62
CA PRO A 36 -21.81 13.33 -11.25
C PRO A 36 -20.36 13.10 -10.80
N TYR A 37 -19.41 13.27 -11.72
CA TYR A 37 -17.99 13.25 -11.41
C TYR A 37 -17.64 14.37 -10.43
N ARG A 38 -16.91 14.03 -9.38
CA ARG A 38 -16.33 14.98 -8.43
C ARG A 38 -14.87 14.64 -8.23
N ASP A 39 -14.03 15.67 -8.23
CA ASP A 39 -12.62 15.51 -7.94
C ASP A 39 -12.40 14.96 -6.52
N SER A 40 -11.30 14.23 -6.35
CA SER A 40 -10.97 13.64 -5.06
C SER A 40 -10.64 14.73 -4.05
N THR A 41 -11.42 14.83 -2.96
CA THR A 41 -11.17 15.79 -1.86
C THR A 41 -9.79 15.60 -1.23
N VAL A 42 -9.32 14.35 -1.12
CA VAL A 42 -7.97 14.02 -0.65
C VAL A 42 -7.18 13.41 -1.80
N PRO A 43 -6.05 14.01 -2.20
CA PRO A 43 -5.24 13.47 -3.28
C PRO A 43 -4.61 12.14 -2.88
N ARG A 44 -4.45 11.25 -3.87
CA ARG A 44 -3.85 9.92 -3.66
C ARG A 44 -2.48 9.96 -2.98
N GLN A 45 -1.68 10.98 -3.28
CA GLN A 45 -0.36 11.17 -2.69
C GLN A 45 -0.43 11.35 -1.18
N MET A 46 -1.41 12.12 -0.68
CA MET A 46 -1.59 12.32 0.76
C MET A 46 -1.99 11.03 1.47
N LEU A 47 -2.86 10.21 0.86
CA LEU A 47 -3.23 8.91 1.42
C LEU A 47 -2.01 7.98 1.55
N ILE A 48 -1.13 7.97 0.55
CA ILE A 48 0.11 7.17 0.57
C ILE A 48 1.06 7.70 1.65
N VAL A 49 1.29 9.02 1.70
CA VAL A 49 2.20 9.64 2.67
C VAL A 49 1.72 9.38 4.09
N ILE A 50 0.45 9.65 4.39
CA ILE A 50 -0.13 9.46 5.74
C ILE A 50 -0.12 7.97 6.10
N GLY A 51 -0.55 7.11 5.17
CA GLY A 51 -0.61 5.66 5.36
C GLY A 51 0.75 5.00 5.58
N LEU A 52 1.85 5.58 5.09
CA LEU A 52 3.21 5.09 5.34
C LEU A 52 3.85 5.76 6.55
N PHE A 53 3.67 7.08 6.69
CA PHE A 53 4.33 7.87 7.72
C PHE A 53 3.87 7.51 9.13
N ILE A 54 2.55 7.39 9.34
CA ILE A 54 2.00 7.09 10.67
C ILE A 54 2.54 5.73 11.20
N PRO A 55 2.45 4.61 10.46
CA PRO A 55 3.00 3.34 10.94
C PRO A 55 4.51 3.36 11.16
N ILE A 56 5.28 4.02 10.29
CA ILE A 56 6.73 4.13 10.45
C ILE A 56 7.08 4.93 11.70
N ALA A 57 6.39 6.05 11.94
CA ALA A 57 6.57 6.87 13.14
C ALA A 57 6.22 6.06 14.41
N LEU A 58 5.15 5.26 14.38
CA LEU A 58 4.79 4.36 15.49
C LEU A 58 5.87 3.28 15.73
N ILE A 59 6.39 2.66 14.67
CA ILE A 59 7.51 1.70 14.78
C ILE A 59 8.73 2.40 15.41
N LEU A 60 9.11 3.59 14.95
CA LEU A 60 10.23 4.34 15.52
C LEU A 60 9.99 4.68 17.00
N ALA A 61 8.82 5.21 17.34
CA ALA A 61 8.48 5.59 18.70
C ALA A 61 8.50 4.40 19.66
N THR A 62 7.89 3.27 19.26
CA THR A 62 7.85 2.03 20.06
C THR A 62 9.24 1.43 20.26
N GLU A 63 10.07 1.44 19.22
CA GLU A 63 11.44 0.93 19.24
C GLU A 63 12.36 1.77 20.13
N ILE A 64 12.26 3.10 20.04
CA ILE A 64 13.01 4.04 20.89
C ILE A 64 12.53 3.98 22.33
N PHE A 65 11.21 3.96 22.56
CA PHE A 65 10.65 3.85 23.91
C PHE A 65 11.12 2.57 24.59
N ARG A 66 11.05 1.44 23.88
CA ARG A 66 11.52 0.16 24.42
C ARG A 66 13.04 0.17 24.63
N ALA A 67 13.84 0.75 23.73
CA ALA A 67 15.27 0.91 23.97
C ALA A 67 15.52 1.71 25.26
N LYS A 68 14.90 2.88 25.42
CA LYS A 68 15.10 3.72 26.62
C LYS A 68 14.60 3.07 27.92
N ALA A 69 13.44 2.41 27.89
CA ALA A 69 12.82 1.82 29.09
C ALA A 69 13.50 0.51 29.51
N TRP A 70 13.87 -0.36 28.55
CA TRP A 70 14.48 -1.66 28.84
C TRP A 70 16.00 -1.64 28.89
N GLU A 71 16.69 -0.85 28.04
CA GLU A 71 18.15 -0.84 28.03
C GLU A 71 18.73 -0.30 29.34
N LYS A 72 18.04 0.64 29.99
CA LYS A 72 18.38 1.10 31.34
C LYS A 72 18.28 0.01 32.41
N LYS A 73 17.31 -0.91 32.29
CA LYS A 73 17.08 -1.95 33.31
C LYS A 73 18.07 -3.11 33.21
N CYS A 74 18.57 -3.41 32.01
CA CYS A 74 19.42 -4.58 31.75
C CYS A 74 20.73 -4.23 31.03
N SER A 75 21.44 -3.18 31.47
CA SER A 75 22.66 -2.67 30.79
C SER A 75 23.70 -3.75 30.46
N HIS A 76 23.81 -4.80 31.27
CA HIS A 76 24.85 -5.83 31.13
C HIS A 76 24.60 -6.86 30.01
N GLN A 77 23.39 -6.92 29.45
CA GLN A 77 23.01 -7.94 28.46
C GLN A 77 22.97 -7.41 27.01
N PHE A 78 23.18 -6.10 26.80
CA PHE A 78 23.08 -5.48 25.48
C PHE A 78 24.38 -5.63 24.69
N ASN A 79 24.57 -6.82 24.13
CA ASN A 79 25.67 -7.11 23.22
C ASN A 79 25.43 -6.34 21.90
N THR A 80 26.32 -5.40 21.58
CA THR A 80 26.35 -4.74 20.27
C THR A 80 26.63 -5.80 19.20
N TYR A 81 25.91 -5.76 18.08
CA TYR A 81 26.21 -6.67 16.97
C TYR A 81 27.47 -6.16 16.27
N ARG A 82 28.56 -6.93 16.33
CA ARG A 82 29.75 -6.69 15.51
C ARG A 82 29.49 -7.19 14.10
N CYS A 83 29.34 -6.27 13.15
CA CYS A 83 29.28 -6.59 11.73
C CYS A 83 30.63 -6.25 11.09
N ARG A 84 31.46 -7.27 10.86
CA ARG A 84 32.81 -7.15 10.29
C ARG A 84 33.67 -6.15 11.08
N LYS A 85 33.85 -4.91 10.59
CA LYS A 85 34.60 -3.83 11.25
C LYS A 85 33.71 -2.80 11.96
N PHE A 86 32.40 -2.82 11.75
CA PHE A 86 31.48 -1.82 12.29
C PHE A 86 30.62 -2.42 13.42
N THR A 87 30.58 -1.73 14.56
CA THR A 87 29.63 -2.01 15.62
C THR A 87 28.28 -1.40 15.24
N ILE A 88 27.31 -2.24 14.88
CA ILE A 88 25.97 -1.77 14.53
C ILE A 88 25.11 -1.79 15.79
N HIS A 89 24.47 -0.66 16.10
CA HIS A 89 23.56 -0.58 17.22
C HIS A 89 22.36 -1.51 17.00
N ARG A 90 21.99 -2.29 18.03
CA ARG A 90 20.86 -3.23 17.97
C ARG A 90 19.55 -2.55 17.57
N LEU A 91 19.35 -1.30 17.98
CA LEU A 91 18.22 -0.47 17.56
C LEU A 91 18.11 -0.38 16.03
N ILE A 92 19.22 -0.16 15.32
CA ILE A 92 19.24 -0.01 13.86
C ILE A 92 18.88 -1.34 13.19
N VAL A 93 19.45 -2.46 13.65
CA VAL A 93 19.14 -3.80 13.12
C VAL A 93 17.65 -4.10 13.28
N ARG A 94 17.11 -3.76 14.45
CA ARG A 94 15.71 -4.04 14.78
C ARG A 94 14.74 -3.14 14.01
N LEU A 95 15.03 -1.85 13.89
CA LEU A 95 14.30 -0.93 13.03
C LEU A 95 14.28 -1.40 11.58
N TYR A 96 15.43 -1.81 11.06
CA TYR A 96 15.52 -2.38 9.70
C TYR A 96 14.64 -3.62 9.52
N VAL A 97 14.58 -4.50 10.54
CA VAL A 97 13.73 -5.70 10.51
C VAL A 97 12.25 -5.34 10.53
N PHE A 98 11.79 -4.50 11.46
CA PHE A 98 10.36 -4.17 11.58
C PHE A 98 9.85 -3.30 10.43
N VAL A 99 10.62 -2.29 10.02
CA VAL A 99 10.28 -1.49 8.84
C VAL A 99 10.27 -2.38 7.59
N GLY A 100 11.22 -3.32 7.47
CA GLY A 100 11.24 -4.24 6.35
C GLY A 100 10.03 -5.19 6.31
N TYR A 101 9.58 -5.72 7.45
CA TYR A 101 8.34 -6.49 7.53
C TYR A 101 7.10 -5.65 7.19
N PHE A 102 7.04 -4.42 7.69
CA PHE A 102 5.97 -3.48 7.37
C PHE A 102 5.88 -3.24 5.85
N LEU A 103 6.99 -2.90 5.20
CA LEU A 103 7.03 -2.66 3.74
C LEU A 103 6.63 -3.89 2.93
N LEU A 104 7.06 -5.09 3.36
CA LEU A 104 6.62 -6.34 2.75
C LEU A 104 5.10 -6.51 2.87
N GLY A 105 4.53 -6.24 4.04
CA GLY A 105 3.09 -6.24 4.27
C GLY A 105 2.34 -5.25 3.37
N VAL A 106 2.86 -4.03 3.20
CA VAL A 106 2.29 -3.02 2.29
C VAL A 106 2.26 -3.52 0.85
N ILE A 107 3.35 -4.13 0.37
CA ILE A 107 3.44 -4.70 -0.98
C ILE A 107 2.38 -5.78 -1.19
N PHE A 108 2.27 -6.74 -0.27
CA PHE A 108 1.27 -7.80 -0.37
C PHE A 108 -0.17 -7.28 -0.31
N ASN A 109 -0.44 -6.33 0.58
CA ASN A 109 -1.75 -5.69 0.69
C ASN A 109 -2.13 -4.98 -0.62
N GLN A 110 -1.20 -4.21 -1.19
CA GLN A 110 -1.44 -3.52 -2.45
C GLN A 110 -1.73 -4.51 -3.59
N LEU A 111 -0.98 -5.61 -3.64
CA LEU A 111 -1.14 -6.65 -4.66
C LEU A 111 -2.52 -7.30 -4.56
N MET A 112 -2.94 -7.62 -3.34
CA MET A 112 -4.26 -8.20 -3.08
C MET A 112 -5.39 -7.25 -3.50
N VAL A 113 -5.28 -5.96 -3.15
CA VAL A 113 -6.26 -4.94 -3.51
C VAL A 113 -6.35 -4.75 -5.02
N ASP A 114 -5.21 -4.76 -5.71
CA ASP A 114 -5.19 -4.59 -7.16
C ASP A 114 -5.75 -5.82 -7.86
N ILE A 115 -5.40 -7.04 -7.43
CA ILE A 115 -6.02 -8.27 -7.94
C ILE A 115 -7.54 -8.20 -7.76
N ALA A 116 -8.03 -7.89 -6.55
CA ALA A 116 -9.46 -7.81 -6.27
C ALA A 116 -10.18 -6.77 -7.14
N LYS A 117 -9.60 -5.59 -7.35
CA LYS A 117 -10.18 -4.55 -8.20
C LYS A 117 -10.25 -4.98 -9.67
N TYR A 118 -9.21 -5.64 -10.15
CA TYR A 118 -9.13 -6.06 -11.54
C TYR A 118 -9.99 -7.29 -11.84
N THR A 119 -10.22 -8.17 -10.85
CA THR A 119 -11.12 -9.32 -10.98
C THR A 119 -12.59 -8.93 -10.86
N ILE A 120 -12.96 -8.09 -9.90
CA ILE A 120 -14.36 -7.68 -9.71
C ILE A 120 -14.83 -6.73 -10.82
N GLY A 121 -13.97 -5.81 -11.27
CA GLY A 121 -14.30 -4.89 -12.38
C GLY A 121 -15.50 -3.98 -12.12
N ARG A 122 -15.84 -3.71 -10.85
CA ARG A 122 -17.00 -2.86 -10.51
C ARG A 122 -16.80 -1.44 -11.04
N HIS A 123 -17.82 -0.94 -11.71
CA HIS A 123 -17.82 0.41 -12.27
C HIS A 123 -17.89 1.46 -11.16
N ARG A 124 -17.23 2.59 -11.37
CA ARG A 124 -17.30 3.72 -10.45
C ARG A 124 -18.70 4.36 -10.52
N PRO A 125 -19.19 4.96 -9.43
CA PRO A 125 -20.51 5.60 -9.41
C PRO A 125 -20.71 6.72 -10.45
N HIS A 126 -19.63 7.30 -10.97
CA HIS A 126 -19.64 8.33 -12.00
C HIS A 126 -19.26 7.81 -13.40
N PHE A 127 -19.38 6.51 -13.63
CA PHE A 127 -18.95 5.88 -14.88
C PHE A 127 -19.70 6.43 -16.10
N ILE A 128 -21.02 6.58 -16.02
CA ILE A 128 -21.84 7.07 -17.14
C ILE A 128 -21.57 8.55 -17.42
N ASP A 129 -21.33 9.35 -16.39
CA ASP A 129 -21.04 10.79 -16.54
C ASP A 129 -19.71 11.05 -17.26
N VAL A 130 -18.69 10.23 -16.99
CA VAL A 130 -17.38 10.32 -17.66
C VAL A 130 -17.41 9.71 -19.07
N CYS A 131 -18.07 8.56 -19.24
CA CYS A 131 -18.07 7.80 -20.50
C CYS A 131 -19.05 8.36 -21.55
N LYS A 132 -20.17 8.95 -21.11
CA LYS A 132 -21.25 9.51 -21.94
C LYS A 132 -21.66 8.60 -23.11
N PRO A 133 -22.12 7.36 -22.82
CA PRO A 133 -22.51 6.43 -23.88
C PRO A 133 -23.71 6.96 -24.70
N LYS A 134 -23.66 6.78 -26.02
CA LYS A 134 -24.78 7.08 -26.92
C LYS A 134 -25.83 5.97 -26.81
N VAL A 135 -26.83 6.14 -25.95
CA VAL A 135 -27.95 5.19 -25.80
C VAL A 135 -28.86 5.12 -27.03
N THR A 136 -28.82 6.11 -27.92
CA THR A 136 -29.73 6.21 -29.09
C THR A 136 -29.44 5.22 -30.22
N THR A 137 -28.29 4.54 -30.24
CA THR A 137 -27.98 3.53 -31.28
C THR A 137 -28.57 2.16 -30.96
N ILE A 138 -29.18 1.95 -29.79
CA ILE A 138 -29.82 0.67 -29.45
C ILE A 138 -31.29 0.62 -29.94
N TYR A 139 -31.89 1.75 -30.29
CA TYR A 139 -33.29 1.85 -30.75
C TYR A 139 -33.45 1.94 -32.28
N LYS A 140 -32.41 1.65 -33.06
CA LYS A 140 -32.49 1.51 -34.53
C LYS A 140 -32.01 0.13 -34.94
#